data_AF-A0AAP2XCN4-F1
#
_entry.id   AF-A0AAP2XCN4-F1
#
_cell.length_a   1.000
_cell.length_b   1.000
_cell.length_c   1.000
_cell.angle_alpha   90.00
_cell.angle_beta   90.00
_cell.angle_gamma   90.00
#
_symmetry.space_group_name_H-M   'P 1'
#
loop_
_entity.id
_entity.type
_entity.pdbx_description
1 polymer ?
#
loop_
_entity_poly.entity_id
_entity_poly.type
_entity_poly.pdbx_seq_one_letter_code
_entity_poly.pdbx_strand_id
1 'polypeptide(L)'
;MEQKEKETDNIELRSEKVRNVIGKVPPRLVSLGTVAITIIVLALAVAFYKIPYPISIDANGEVINQRTVQVFVPYKYLYLFDEPRTAHVSFEGNDNVSYNCNIISHNAKLIHREDGNYFMAIATVSTQGQNTPILQKYMKADVRIIVSNKTLWQQVFG
;
A
#
# COMPACT_ATOMS: atom_id res chain seq x y z
N MET A 1 37.54 -20.59 71.47
CA MET A 1 36.85 -19.41 70.92
C MET A 1 36.40 -19.61 69.47
N GLU A 2 36.72 -20.73 68.81
CA GLU A 2 36.45 -20.99 67.38
C GLU A 2 35.01 -21.41 66.99
N GLN A 3 34.13 -21.73 67.94
CA GLN A 3 32.77 -22.18 67.59
C GLN A 3 31.80 -21.03 67.25
N LYS A 4 32.05 -19.81 67.76
CA LYS A 4 31.15 -18.66 67.53
C LYS A 4 31.31 -18.02 66.15
N GLU A 5 32.51 -18.00 65.59
CA GLU A 5 32.78 -17.40 64.26
C GLU A 5 32.18 -18.23 63.11
N LYS A 6 32.21 -19.57 63.23
CA LYS A 6 31.60 -20.46 62.23
C LYS A 6 30.08 -20.28 62.17
N GLU A 7 29.43 -19.97 63.28
CA GLU A 7 27.96 -19.83 63.32
C GLU A 7 27.49 -18.48 62.74
N THR A 8 28.27 -17.40 62.93
CA THR A 8 27.98 -16.08 62.33
C THR A 8 28.23 -16.05 60.82
N ASP A 9 29.32 -16.65 60.34
CA ASP A 9 29.62 -16.77 58.90
C ASP A 9 28.54 -17.60 58.17
N ASN A 10 28.03 -18.65 58.83
CA ASN A 10 26.98 -19.50 58.30
C ASN A 10 25.60 -18.81 58.22
N ILE A 11 25.36 -17.75 59.02
CA ILE A 11 24.11 -16.97 58.99
C ILE A 11 24.20 -15.83 57.96
N GLU A 12 25.37 -15.19 57.79
CA GLU A 12 25.58 -14.16 56.76
C GLU A 12 25.48 -14.73 55.35
N LEU A 13 26.07 -15.91 55.10
CA LEU A 13 25.98 -16.64 53.82
C LEU A 13 24.55 -17.11 53.48
N ARG A 14 23.64 -17.12 54.46
CA ARG A 14 22.24 -17.50 54.28
C ARG A 14 21.32 -16.33 53.91
N SER A 15 21.77 -15.08 54.08
CA SER A 15 20.99 -13.88 53.74
C SER A 15 21.27 -13.39 52.32
N GLU A 16 22.51 -13.57 51.83
CA GLU A 16 22.91 -13.20 50.48
C GLU A 16 22.21 -14.08 49.42
N LYS A 17 22.10 -15.38 49.70
CA LYS A 17 21.43 -16.36 48.82
C LYS A 17 19.93 -16.14 48.68
N VAL A 18 19.28 -15.45 49.62
CA VAL A 18 17.84 -15.16 49.57
C VAL A 18 17.59 -13.81 48.88
N ARG A 19 18.51 -12.84 49.02
CA ARG A 19 18.44 -11.56 48.28
C ARG A 19 18.77 -11.67 46.80
N ASN A 20 19.58 -12.66 46.39
CA ASN A 20 19.87 -12.90 44.97
C ASN A 20 18.68 -13.50 44.17
N VAL A 21 17.61 -13.94 44.85
CA VAL A 21 16.52 -14.69 44.20
C VAL A 21 15.21 -13.89 44.10
N ILE A 22 15.07 -12.76 44.80
CA ILE A 22 13.76 -12.08 44.98
C ILE A 22 13.50 -10.88 44.05
N GLY A 23 14.47 -10.44 43.24
CA GLY A 23 14.28 -9.21 42.46
C GLY A 23 14.75 -9.21 41.01
N LYS A 24 15.36 -10.29 40.52
CA LYS A 24 15.84 -10.32 39.14
C LYS A 24 14.77 -10.98 38.28
N VAL A 25 13.85 -10.18 37.74
CA VAL A 25 13.02 -10.61 36.59
C VAL A 25 13.98 -11.28 35.62
N PRO A 26 13.84 -12.60 35.35
CA PRO A 26 14.89 -13.37 34.71
C PRO A 26 15.25 -12.68 33.39
N PRO A 27 16.44 -12.06 33.29
CA PRO A 27 16.74 -11.08 32.23
C PRO A 27 16.77 -11.73 30.84
N ARG A 28 16.85 -13.06 30.79
CA ARG A 28 16.85 -13.85 29.56
C ARG A 28 15.49 -13.82 28.83
N LEU A 29 14.38 -13.76 29.56
CA LEU A 29 13.02 -13.77 28.97
C LEU A 29 12.67 -12.43 28.32
N VAL A 30 13.02 -11.33 29.00
CA VAL A 30 12.84 -9.95 28.49
C VAL A 30 13.78 -9.67 27.31
N SER A 31 15.02 -10.17 27.37
CA SER A 31 16.00 -10.03 26.29
C SER A 31 15.56 -10.77 25.01
N LEU A 32 15.07 -12.01 25.13
CA LEU A 32 14.59 -12.77 23.97
C LEU A 32 13.37 -12.11 23.32
N GLY A 33 12.42 -11.62 24.14
CA GLY A 33 11.26 -10.88 23.64
C GLY A 33 11.67 -9.60 22.90
N THR A 34 12.64 -8.86 23.43
CA THR A 34 13.16 -7.65 22.78
C THR A 34 13.78 -7.98 21.41
N VAL A 35 14.59 -9.04 21.31
CA VAL A 35 15.18 -9.48 20.03
C VAL A 35 14.13 -9.91 19.02
N ALA A 36 13.09 -10.63 19.44
CA ALA A 36 12.00 -11.01 18.54
C ALA A 36 11.24 -9.78 18.02
N ILE A 37 10.92 -8.84 18.91
CA ILE A 37 10.25 -7.58 18.54
C ILE A 37 11.12 -6.75 17.59
N THR A 38 12.43 -6.61 17.85
CA THR A 38 13.30 -5.83 16.97
C THR A 38 13.37 -6.43 15.57
N ILE A 39 13.45 -7.76 15.44
CA ILE A 39 13.41 -8.44 14.13
C ILE A 39 12.09 -8.15 13.40
N ILE A 40 10.94 -8.23 14.09
CA ILE A 40 9.63 -7.96 13.49
C ILE A 40 9.54 -6.50 13.02
N VAL A 41 9.97 -5.54 13.85
CA VAL A 41 9.98 -4.11 13.50
C VAL A 41 10.89 -3.86 12.30
N LEU A 42 12.06 -4.51 12.25
CA LEU A 42 13.00 -4.36 11.13
C LEU A 42 12.43 -4.94 9.83
N ALA A 43 11.76 -6.09 9.90
CA ALA A 43 11.07 -6.70 8.76
C ALA A 43 9.94 -5.79 8.23
N LEU A 44 9.14 -5.20 9.13
CA LEU A 44 8.10 -4.24 8.76
C LEU A 44 8.69 -2.98 8.12
N ALA A 45 9.82 -2.46 8.64
CA ALA A 45 10.50 -1.32 8.05
C ALA A 45 10.99 -1.61 6.62
N VAL A 46 11.55 -2.81 6.40
CA VAL A 46 11.96 -3.24 5.06
C VAL A 46 10.77 -3.36 4.13
N ALA A 47 9.66 -3.95 4.59
CA ALA A 47 8.43 -4.05 3.81
C ALA A 47 7.88 -2.65 3.44
N PHE A 48 7.84 -1.73 4.40
CA PHE A 48 7.39 -0.35 4.20
C PHE A 48 8.27 0.42 3.20
N TYR A 49 9.56 0.11 3.16
CA TYR A 49 10.51 0.71 2.23
C TYR A 49 10.43 0.10 0.82
N LYS A 50 10.22 -1.23 0.71
CA LYS A 50 10.32 -1.96 -0.56
C LYS A 50 9.00 -2.12 -1.31
N ILE A 51 7.87 -2.18 -0.61
CA ILE A 51 6.57 -2.47 -1.22
C ILE A 51 5.96 -1.15 -1.69
N PRO A 52 5.84 -0.92 -3.03
CA PRO A 52 5.10 0.22 -3.54
C PRO A 52 3.61 0.02 -3.26
N TYR A 53 2.93 1.10 -2.88
CA TYR A 53 1.49 1.09 -2.67
C TYR A 53 0.85 2.00 -3.72
N PRO A 54 0.55 1.48 -4.92
CA PRO A 54 0.04 2.31 -5.99
C PRO A 54 -1.33 2.86 -5.61
N ILE A 55 -1.45 4.18 -5.53
CA ILE A 55 -2.75 4.83 -5.34
C ILE A 55 -3.44 4.82 -6.70
N SER A 56 -4.55 4.08 -6.77
CA SER A 56 -5.41 4.04 -7.95
C SER A 56 -6.74 4.75 -7.70
N ILE A 57 -7.29 5.33 -8.75
CA ILE A 57 -8.65 5.85 -8.79
C ILE A 57 -9.48 4.91 -9.67
N ASP A 58 -10.55 4.38 -9.11
CA ASP A 58 -11.56 3.66 -9.88
C ASP A 58 -12.45 4.67 -10.62
N ALA A 59 -12.64 4.43 -11.90
CA ALA A 59 -13.45 5.22 -12.80
C ALA A 59 -14.14 4.31 -13.82
N ASN A 60 -15.28 4.77 -14.34
CA ASN A 60 -15.99 4.07 -15.38
C ASN A 60 -15.69 4.72 -16.73
N GLY A 61 -15.74 3.95 -17.80
CA GLY A 61 -15.50 4.44 -19.14
C GLY A 61 -16.37 3.76 -20.18
N GLU A 62 -16.35 4.33 -21.37
CA GLU A 62 -17.03 3.80 -22.55
C GLU A 62 -16.12 3.91 -23.75
N VAL A 63 -16.21 2.95 -24.66
CA VAL A 63 -15.48 3.00 -25.92
C VAL A 63 -16.19 3.96 -26.88
N ILE A 64 -15.50 5.01 -27.32
CA ILE A 64 -16.01 5.92 -28.37
C ILE A 64 -15.62 5.39 -29.76
N ASN A 65 -14.40 4.88 -29.86
CA ASN A 65 -13.78 4.45 -31.11
C ASN A 65 -12.90 3.21 -30.84
N GLN A 66 -12.49 2.50 -31.88
CA GLN A 66 -11.71 1.26 -31.81
C GLN A 66 -10.39 1.37 -31.03
N ARG A 67 -9.91 2.59 -30.73
CA ARG A 67 -8.67 2.85 -29.97
C ARG A 67 -8.84 3.87 -28.85
N THR A 68 -10.04 4.43 -28.67
CA THR A 68 -10.26 5.58 -27.79
C THR A 68 -11.38 5.28 -26.83
N VAL A 69 -11.07 5.46 -25.55
CA VAL A 69 -11.98 5.24 -24.43
C VAL A 69 -12.22 6.58 -23.75
N GLN A 70 -13.48 6.99 -23.61
CA GLN A 70 -13.84 8.07 -22.70
C GLN A 70 -13.92 7.51 -21.28
N VAL A 71 -13.31 8.22 -20.34
CA VAL A 71 -13.28 7.85 -18.94
C VAL A 71 -13.97 8.95 -18.15
N PHE A 72 -14.93 8.57 -17.32
CA PHE A 72 -15.66 9.43 -16.41
C PHE A 72 -15.01 9.37 -15.03
N VAL A 73 -14.18 10.37 -14.74
CA VAL A 73 -13.42 10.43 -13.51
C VAL A 73 -14.14 11.31 -12.50
N PRO A 74 -14.28 10.91 -11.22
CA PRO A 74 -14.91 11.74 -10.21
C PRO A 74 -14.25 13.12 -10.10
N TYR A 75 -15.06 14.18 -10.06
CA TYR A 75 -14.60 15.57 -10.12
C TYR A 75 -13.64 15.95 -9.01
N LYS A 76 -13.77 15.31 -7.84
CA LYS A 76 -12.86 15.48 -6.70
C LYS A 76 -11.39 15.21 -7.03
N TYR A 77 -11.09 14.48 -8.11
CA TYR A 77 -9.73 14.14 -8.52
C TYR A 77 -9.18 14.99 -9.66
N LEU A 78 -9.90 16.03 -10.11
CA LEU A 78 -9.47 16.88 -11.23
C LEU A 78 -8.04 17.44 -11.03
N TYR A 79 -7.69 17.82 -9.80
CA TYR A 79 -6.37 18.36 -9.44
C TYR A 79 -5.20 17.37 -9.64
N LEU A 80 -5.48 16.07 -9.84
CA LEU A 80 -4.45 15.05 -10.07
C LEU A 80 -4.08 14.90 -11.55
N PHE A 81 -4.78 15.60 -12.46
CA PHE A 81 -4.65 15.43 -13.91
C PHE A 81 -3.80 16.51 -14.58
N ASP A 82 -3.04 17.28 -13.80
CA ASP A 82 -2.03 18.22 -14.29
C ASP A 82 -0.81 17.51 -14.90
N GLU A 83 -0.61 16.23 -14.58
CA GLU A 83 0.47 15.38 -15.09
C GLU A 83 -0.10 14.24 -15.95
N PRO A 84 0.69 13.69 -16.89
CA PRO A 84 0.29 12.50 -17.64
C PRO A 84 0.08 11.31 -16.70
N ARG A 85 -1.02 10.58 -16.90
CA ARG A 85 -1.40 9.42 -16.09
C ARG A 85 -1.54 8.18 -16.97
N THR A 86 -1.26 7.02 -16.38
CA THR A 86 -1.51 5.70 -16.98
C THR A 86 -2.71 5.09 -16.29
N ALA A 87 -3.53 4.37 -17.05
CA ALA A 87 -4.71 3.68 -16.57
C ALA A 87 -4.71 2.23 -17.04
N HIS A 88 -5.14 1.35 -16.16
CA HIS A 88 -5.52 -0.02 -16.51
C HIS A 88 -6.98 -0.03 -16.90
N VAL A 89 -7.28 -0.51 -18.11
CA VAL A 89 -8.65 -0.55 -18.64
C VAL A 89 -9.03 -2.00 -18.85
N SER A 90 -10.09 -2.45 -18.18
CA SER A 90 -10.76 -3.72 -18.46
C SER A 90 -12.05 -3.43 -19.21
N PHE A 91 -12.41 -4.29 -20.16
CA PHE A 91 -13.61 -4.09 -21.00
C PHE A 91 -14.69 -5.09 -20.63
N GLU A 92 -15.95 -4.67 -20.76
CA GLU A 92 -17.13 -5.48 -20.48
C GLU A 92 -17.08 -6.85 -21.18
N GLY A 93 -17.21 -7.94 -20.43
CA GLY A 93 -17.13 -9.30 -20.96
C GLY A 93 -15.71 -9.88 -20.99
N ASN A 94 -14.70 -9.14 -20.52
CA ASN A 94 -13.35 -9.66 -20.29
C ASN A 94 -12.68 -9.01 -19.07
N ASP A 95 -13.16 -9.37 -17.88
CA ASP A 95 -12.71 -8.78 -16.61
C ASP A 95 -11.29 -9.24 -16.20
N ASN A 96 -10.81 -10.35 -16.78
CA ASN A 96 -9.52 -10.95 -16.47
C ASN A 96 -8.33 -10.26 -17.16
N VAL A 97 -8.59 -9.42 -18.17
CA VAL A 97 -7.55 -8.75 -18.94
C VAL A 97 -7.70 -7.25 -18.78
N SER A 98 -6.66 -6.63 -18.20
CA SER A 98 -6.53 -5.18 -18.17
C SER A 98 -5.46 -4.72 -19.16
N TYR A 99 -5.74 -3.64 -19.87
CA TYR A 99 -4.86 -3.04 -20.86
C TYR A 99 -4.27 -1.75 -20.32
N ASN A 100 -2.96 -1.60 -20.44
CA ASN A 100 -2.29 -0.35 -20.13
C ASN A 100 -2.64 0.70 -21.18
N CYS A 101 -3.26 1.78 -20.73
CA CYS A 101 -3.68 2.90 -21.57
C CYS A 101 -3.10 4.19 -21.00
N ASN A 102 -2.63 5.07 -21.88
CA ASN A 102 -2.20 6.40 -21.47
C ASN A 102 -3.37 7.37 -21.60
N ILE A 103 -3.56 8.21 -20.59
CA ILE A 103 -4.51 9.32 -20.64
C ILE A 103 -3.85 10.44 -21.42
N ILE A 104 -4.39 10.76 -22.60
CA ILE A 104 -3.80 11.74 -23.52
C ILE A 104 -4.30 13.15 -23.20
N SER A 105 -5.55 13.26 -22.77
CA SER A 105 -6.17 14.54 -22.48
C SER A 105 -7.32 14.39 -21.49
N HIS A 106 -7.71 15.51 -20.89
CA HIS A 106 -8.90 15.61 -20.08
C HIS A 106 -9.64 16.91 -20.38
N ASN A 107 -10.95 16.91 -20.10
CA ASN A 107 -11.82 18.06 -20.19
C ASN A 107 -12.42 18.30 -18.80
N ALA A 108 -12.03 19.42 -18.20
CA ALA A 108 -12.44 19.83 -16.85
C ALA A 108 -13.91 20.27 -16.73
N LYS A 109 -14.68 20.25 -17.83
CA LYS A 109 -16.11 20.56 -17.79
C LYS A 109 -16.84 19.58 -16.87
N LEU A 110 -17.57 20.11 -15.90
CA LEU A 110 -18.41 19.34 -14.99
C LEU A 110 -19.51 18.59 -15.76
N ILE A 111 -19.61 17.30 -15.47
CA ILE A 111 -20.67 16.41 -15.94
C ILE A 111 -21.37 15.87 -14.70
N HIS A 112 -22.63 16.26 -14.52
CA HIS A 112 -23.47 15.75 -13.45
C HIS A 112 -24.17 14.46 -13.89
N ARG A 113 -24.13 13.44 -13.04
CA ARG A 113 -24.84 12.16 -13.18
C ARG A 113 -25.56 11.85 -11.87
N GLU A 114 -26.49 10.90 -11.91
CA GLU A 114 -27.29 10.48 -10.73
C GLU A 114 -26.42 10.05 -9.54
N ASP A 115 -25.26 9.45 -9.82
CA ASP A 115 -24.31 8.91 -8.85
C ASP A 115 -23.21 9.91 -8.45
N GLY A 116 -23.13 11.09 -9.08
CA GLY A 116 -22.19 12.12 -8.68
C GLY A 116 -21.72 13.06 -9.80
N ASN A 117 -20.63 13.77 -9.49
CA ASN A 117 -20.04 14.77 -10.35
C ASN A 117 -18.74 14.22 -10.96
N TYR A 118 -18.61 14.36 -12.27
CA TYR A 118 -17.52 13.80 -13.06
C TYR A 118 -16.91 14.83 -14.00
N PHE A 119 -15.70 14.56 -14.46
CA PHE A 119 -15.11 15.18 -15.64
C PHE A 119 -14.67 14.08 -16.61
N MET A 120 -14.39 14.45 -17.86
CA MET A 120 -14.08 13.49 -18.91
C MET A 120 -12.57 13.43 -19.16
N ALA A 121 -12.00 12.24 -19.19
CA ALA A 121 -10.64 11.98 -19.66
C ALA A 121 -10.67 11.08 -20.89
N ILE A 122 -9.68 11.24 -21.78
CA ILE A 122 -9.54 10.42 -22.99
C ILE A 122 -8.31 9.54 -22.82
N ALA A 123 -8.55 8.23 -22.83
CA ALA A 123 -7.51 7.22 -22.82
C ALA A 123 -7.38 6.57 -24.19
N THR A 124 -6.15 6.30 -24.60
CA THR A 124 -5.87 5.56 -25.84
C THR A 124 -5.26 4.22 -25.52
N VAL A 125 -5.83 3.19 -26.14
CA VAL A 125 -5.38 1.81 -25.98
C VAL A 125 -4.17 1.60 -26.90
N SER A 126 -3.01 1.28 -26.32
CA SER A 126 -1.82 0.97 -27.12
C SER A 126 -1.97 -0.40 -27.77
N THR A 127 -2.07 -0.45 -29.09
CA THR A 127 -2.21 -1.67 -29.89
C THR A 127 -0.87 -2.38 -30.11
N GLN A 128 -0.04 -2.56 -29.08
CA GLN A 128 1.22 -3.31 -29.20
C GLN A 128 0.98 -4.79 -28.87
N GLY A 129 0.46 -5.56 -29.84
CA GLY A 129 0.36 -7.02 -29.73
C GLY A 129 -0.73 -7.64 -30.61
N GLN A 130 -0.57 -8.93 -30.94
CA GLN A 130 -1.48 -9.71 -31.79
C GLN A 130 -2.88 -9.98 -31.18
N ASN A 131 -3.13 -9.61 -29.92
CA ASN A 131 -4.38 -9.85 -29.20
C ASN A 131 -5.08 -8.55 -28.77
N THR A 132 -5.24 -7.60 -29.69
CA THR A 132 -6.06 -6.41 -29.42
C THR A 132 -7.55 -6.81 -29.40
N PRO A 133 -8.30 -6.52 -28.33
CA PRO A 133 -9.73 -6.81 -28.29
C PRO A 133 -10.41 -5.96 -29.38
N ILE A 134 -11.40 -6.53 -30.05
CA ILE A 134 -12.23 -5.78 -31.00
C ILE A 134 -13.14 -4.87 -30.18
N LEU A 135 -12.72 -3.63 -29.97
CA LEU A 135 -13.48 -2.66 -29.20
C LEU A 135 -14.68 -2.17 -30.01
N GLN A 136 -15.87 -2.38 -29.45
CA GLN A 136 -17.13 -1.91 -30.03
C GLN A 136 -17.55 -0.59 -29.38
N LYS A 137 -18.18 0.28 -30.17
CA LYS A 137 -18.69 1.55 -29.65
C LYS A 137 -19.71 1.31 -28.54
N TYR A 138 -19.63 2.10 -27.48
CA TYR A 138 -20.47 2.03 -26.27
C TYR A 138 -20.22 0.82 -25.36
N MET A 139 -19.22 -0.01 -25.66
CA MET A 139 -18.77 -1.04 -24.73
C MET A 139 -18.31 -0.38 -23.43
N LYS A 140 -18.80 -0.87 -22.28
CA LYS A 140 -18.38 -0.34 -20.98
C LYS A 140 -16.95 -0.78 -20.67
N ALA A 141 -16.27 0.04 -19.90
CA ALA A 141 -14.92 -0.20 -19.46
C ALA A 141 -14.75 0.18 -17.99
N ASP A 142 -14.13 -0.71 -17.23
CA ASP A 142 -13.68 -0.44 -15.87
C ASP A 142 -12.25 0.09 -15.93
N VAL A 143 -12.03 1.27 -15.36
CA VAL A 143 -10.77 2.00 -15.48
C VAL A 143 -10.15 2.21 -14.11
N ARG A 144 -8.93 1.75 -13.92
CA ARG A 144 -8.10 2.05 -12.75
C ARG A 144 -6.96 2.97 -13.14
N ILE A 145 -7.06 4.23 -12.76
CA ILE A 145 -6.07 5.25 -13.08
C ILE A 145 -5.00 5.23 -12.00
N ILE A 146 -3.75 4.99 -12.35
CA ILE A 146 -2.62 5.03 -11.42
C ILE A 146 -2.22 6.49 -11.22
N VAL A 147 -2.43 7.00 -10.00
CA VAL A 147 -2.04 8.37 -9.62
C VAL A 147 -0.58 8.41 -9.23
N SER A 148 -0.16 7.47 -8.39
CA SER A 148 1.17 7.44 -7.80
C SER A 148 1.58 5.99 -7.58
N ASN A 149 2.81 5.64 -7.93
CA ASN A 149 3.43 4.36 -7.61
C ASN A 149 4.53 4.54 -6.55
N LYS A 150 4.29 5.43 -5.59
CA LYS A 150 5.22 5.69 -4.48
C LYS A 150 5.14 4.59 -3.43
N THR A 151 6.24 4.37 -2.71
CA THR A 151 6.21 3.56 -1.50
C THR A 151 5.59 4.35 -0.35
N LEU A 152 5.09 3.66 0.68
CA LEU A 152 4.54 4.35 1.86
C LEU A 152 5.59 5.26 2.52
N TRP A 153 6.87 4.88 2.47
CA TRP A 153 7.98 5.73 2.91
C TRP A 153 8.04 7.05 2.13
N GLN A 154 8.01 6.99 0.80
CA GLN A 154 8.01 8.18 -0.05
C GLN A 154 6.74 9.02 0.08
N GLN A 155 5.63 8.43 0.51
CA GLN A 155 4.37 9.15 0.71
C GLN A 155 4.32 9.90 2.04
N VAL A 156 4.95 9.37 3.09
CA VAL A 156 4.95 10.00 4.42
C VAL A 156 6.11 10.99 4.59
N PHE A 157 7.27 10.68 4.01
CA PHE A 157 8.51 11.44 4.25
C PHE A 157 9.08 12.13 3.00
N GLY A 158 8.45 11.98 1.83
CA GLY A 158 8.89 12.61 0.57
C GLY A 158 7.97 13.73 0.14
#